data_AF-A0A967GX26-F1
#
_entry.id   AF-A0A967GX26-F1
#
_cell.length_a   1.000
_cell.length_b   1.000
_cell.length_c   1.000
_cell.angle_alpha   90.00
_cell.angle_beta   90.00
_cell.angle_gamma   90.00
#
_symmetry.space_group_name_H-M   'P 1'
#
loop_
_entity.id
_entity.type
_entity.pdbx_description
1 polymer ?
#
loop_
_entity_poly.entity_id
_entity_poly.type
_entity_poly.pdbx_seq_one_letter_code
_entity_poly.pdbx_strand_id
1 'polypeptide(L)' 'SEIILDCRQSGADEPQRYEVTVSKDGKKWSRPVAKGSGNTPITTIALPLSEAKFVRITQTATKPGRHWSIHDLRVKGKEL' A
#
# COMPACT_ATOMS: atom_id res chain seq x y z
N SER A 1 -12.83 -2.85 -1.86
CA SER A 1 -11.56 -3.22 -2.53
C SER A 1 -10.43 -3.00 -1.56
N GLU A 2 -9.39 -3.82 -1.61
CA GLU A 2 -8.28 -3.73 -0.65
C GLU A 2 -6.94 -4.09 -1.29
N ILE A 3 -5.86 -3.55 -0.71
CA ILE A 3 -4.50 -3.99 -0.97
C ILE A 3 -4.02 -4.73 0.28
N ILE A 4 -3.37 -5.87 0.08
CA ILE A 4 -2.73 -6.61 1.16
C ILE A 4 -1.24 -6.68 0.86
N LEU A 5 -0.44 -6.19 1.81
CA LEU A 5 1.01 -6.29 1.79
C LEU A 5 1.44 -7.29 2.85
N ASP A 6 2.22 -8.28 2.45
CA ASP A 6 2.76 -9.29 3.33
C ASP A 6 4.27 -9.14 3.44
N CYS A 7 4.77 -8.85 4.64
CA CYS A 7 6.18 -8.78 4.94
C CYS A 7 6.63 -9.87 5.94
N ARG A 8 5.84 -10.94 6.16
CA ARG A 8 6.08 -11.94 7.22
C ARG A 8 7.48 -12.56 7.25
N GLN A 9 8.16 -12.71 6.11
CA GLN A 9 9.53 -13.28 6.09
C GLN A 9 10.63 -12.28 6.48
N SER A 10 10.31 -10.98 6.57
CA SER A 10 11.15 -9.93 7.18
C SER A 10 10.35 -9.32 8.32
N GLY A 11 10.26 -10.04 9.43
CA GLY A 11 9.55 -9.57 10.61
C GLY A 11 10.03 -8.18 11.01
N ALA A 12 9.09 -7.29 11.34
CA ALA A 12 9.35 -5.94 11.81
C ALA A 12 9.75 -4.90 10.71
N ASP A 13 9.71 -5.29 9.43
CA ASP A 13 9.89 -4.43 8.24
C ASP A 13 8.53 -4.02 7.59
N GLU A 14 7.48 -3.89 8.39
CA GLU A 14 6.20 -3.30 7.98
C GLU A 14 6.33 -1.78 7.66
N PRO A 15 5.47 -1.23 6.77
CA PRO A 15 5.55 0.19 6.43
C PRO A 15 5.29 1.07 7.65
N GLN A 16 6.19 1.98 7.99
CA GLN A 16 5.99 2.89 9.13
C GLN A 16 4.81 3.85 8.91
N ARG A 17 4.82 4.55 7.78
CA ARG A 17 3.65 5.29 7.27
C ARG A 17 3.61 5.17 5.76
N TYR A 18 2.41 5.10 5.19
CA TYR A 18 2.21 5.04 3.76
C TYR A 18 1.06 5.94 3.30
N GLU A 19 1.11 6.29 2.03
CA GLU A 19 -0.01 6.86 1.27
C GLU A 19 -0.23 6.04 0.00
N VAL A 20 -1.49 5.86 -0.39
CA VAL A 20 -1.87 5.21 -1.65
C VAL A 20 -2.44 6.25 -2.59
N THR A 21 -1.93 6.30 -3.82
CA THR A 21 -2.51 7.06 -4.93
C THR A 21 -2.83 6.13 -6.10
N VAL A 22 -3.80 6.53 -6.91
CA VAL A 22 -4.22 5.75 -8.08
C VAL A 22 -4.16 6.59 -9.35
N SER A 23 -4.08 5.92 -10.49
CA SER A 23 -4.07 6.55 -11.81
C SER A 23 -4.72 5.67 -12.87
N LYS A 24 -5.30 6.32 -13.88
CA LYS A 24 -5.78 5.67 -15.11
C LYS A 24 -4.72 5.60 -16.21
N ASP A 25 -3.71 6.48 -16.16
CA ASP A 25 -2.72 6.66 -17.23
C ASP A 25 -1.25 6.52 -16.77
N GLY A 26 -1.00 6.35 -15.48
CA GLY A 26 0.33 6.24 -14.88
C GLY A 26 1.11 7.57 -14.79
N LYS A 27 0.55 8.67 -15.31
CA LYS A 27 1.19 10.00 -15.40
C LYS A 27 0.55 10.98 -14.42
N LYS A 28 -0.78 11.06 -14.42
CA LYS A 28 -1.56 11.89 -13.50
C LYS A 28 -2.04 11.04 -12.35
N TRP A 29 -1.71 11.45 -11.14
CA TRP A 29 -2.02 10.70 -9.92
C TRP A 29 -3.09 11.45 -9.12
N SER A 30 -3.99 10.68 -8.51
CA SER A 30 -5.01 11.23 -7.61
C SER A 30 -4.35 11.87 -6.37
N ARG A 31 -5.16 12.63 -5.60
CA ARG A 31 -4.86 12.83 -4.18
C ARG A 31 -4.80 11.45 -3.48
N PRO A 32 -4.11 11.32 -2.34
CA PRO A 32 -4.08 10.06 -1.60
C PRO A 32 -5.49 9.55 -1.31
N VAL A 33 -5.78 8.31 -1.74
CA VAL A 33 -7.07 7.63 -1.52
C VAL A 33 -7.08 6.80 -0.25
N ALA A 34 -5.90 6.49 0.30
CA ALA A 34 -5.73 5.88 1.62
C ALA A 34 -4.40 6.35 2.23
N LYS A 35 -4.35 6.39 3.56
CA LYS A 35 -3.13 6.62 4.36
C LYS A 35 -3.16 5.73 5.59
N GLY A 36 -2.01 5.35 6.11
CA GLY A 36 -1.95 4.54 7.32
C GLY A 36 -0.54 4.16 7.74
N SER A 37 -0.45 3.24 8.69
CA SER A 37 0.78 2.59 9.15
C SER A 37 0.58 1.09 9.19
N GLY A 38 1.66 0.34 8.94
CA GLY A 38 1.75 -1.08 9.22
C GLY A 38 2.17 -1.26 10.67
N ASN A 39 1.40 -2.05 11.42
CA ASN A 39 1.71 -2.39 12.82
C ASN A 39 1.92 -3.91 12.99
N THR A 40 1.69 -4.68 11.93
CA THR A 40 1.88 -6.14 11.90
C THR A 40 2.50 -6.53 10.57
N PRO A 41 3.08 -7.74 10.45
CA PRO A 41 3.68 -8.19 9.21
C PRO A 41 2.70 -8.36 8.04
N ILE A 42 1.38 -8.32 8.28
CA ILE A 42 0.36 -8.24 7.22
C ILE A 42 -0.31 -6.87 7.34
N THR A 43 -0.14 -6.02 6.34
CA THR A 43 -0.79 -4.71 6.27
C THR A 43 -1.94 -4.78 5.26
N THR A 44 -3.17 -4.61 5.76
CA THR A 44 -4.37 -4.51 4.92
C THR A 44 -4.77 -3.05 4.77
N ILE A 45 -4.84 -2.58 3.52
CA ILE A 45 -5.18 -1.21 3.17
C ILE A 45 -6.56 -1.21 2.50
N ALA A 46 -7.58 -0.75 3.22
CA ALA A 46 -8.89 -0.55 2.63
C ALA A 46 -8.85 0.62 1.63
N LEU A 47 -9.47 0.42 0.46
CA LEU A 47 -9.58 1.43 -0.58
C LEU A 47 -11.05 1.78 -0.86
N PRO A 48 -11.36 3.06 -1.08
CA PRO A 48 -12.63 3.41 -1.69
C PRO A 48 -12.73 2.81 -3.09
N LEU A 49 -13.96 2.51 -3.53
CA LEU A 49 -14.20 2.03 -4.89
C LEU A 49 -13.74 3.10 -5.88
N SER A 50 -12.80 2.74 -6.75
CA SER A 50 -12.18 3.66 -7.69
C SER A 50 -11.78 2.92 -8.96
N GLU A 51 -12.03 3.52 -10.12
CA GLU A 51 -11.52 3.03 -11.39
C GLU A 51 -10.04 3.39 -11.51
N ALA A 52 -9.17 2.38 -11.52
CA ALA A 52 -7.73 2.55 -11.61
C ALA A 52 -7.11 1.49 -12.52
N LYS A 53 -6.06 1.88 -13.24
CA LYS A 53 -5.16 0.95 -13.94
C LYS A 53 -3.80 0.84 -13.24
N PHE A 54 -3.44 1.86 -12.45
CA PHE A 54 -2.18 1.94 -11.74
C PHE A 54 -2.44 2.31 -10.28
N VAL A 55 -1.66 1.69 -9.40
CA VAL A 55 -1.63 1.95 -7.96
C VAL A 55 -0.20 2.30 -7.58
N ARG A 56 -0.03 3.28 -6.70
CA ARG A 56 1.26 3.63 -6.11
C ARG A 56 1.10 3.69 -4.60
N ILE A 57 2.01 3.02 -3.89
CA ILE A 57 2.08 3.01 -2.43
C ILE A 57 3.42 3.65 -2.07
N THR A 58 3.37 4.79 -1.41
CA THR A 58 4.56 5.58 -1.06
C THR A 58 4.76 5.53 0.45
N GLN A 59 5.93 5.10 0.91
CA GLN A 59 6.30 5.23 2.31
C GLN A 59 6.63 6.69 2.63
N THR A 60 6.07 7.19 3.73
CA THR A 60 6.19 8.61 4.15
C THR A 60 6.82 8.77 5.53
N ALA A 61 7.30 7.67 6.13
CA ALA A 61 8.10 7.69 7.34
C ALA A 61 9.11 6.53 7.32
N THR A 62 10.28 6.72 7.90
CA THR A 62 11.32 5.70 8.02
C THR A 62 11.60 5.39 9.49
N LYS A 63 12.15 4.20 9.74
CA LYS A 63 12.61 3.79 11.07
C LYS A 63 14.11 3.47 10.98
N PRO A 64 14.98 4.10 11.79
CA PRO A 64 16.41 3.84 11.75
C PRO A 64 16.73 2.35 11.92
N GLY A 65 17.66 1.85 11.10
CA GLY A 65 18.08 0.45 11.13
C GLY A 65 17.02 -0.55 10.65
N ARG A 66 15.93 -0.09 10.03
CA ARG A 66 14.89 -0.94 9.45
C ARG A 66 14.56 -0.57 8.02
N HIS A 67 14.05 -1.55 7.29
CA HIS A 67 13.64 -1.41 5.90
C HIS A 67 12.12 -1.56 5.79
N TRP A 68 11.61 -1.39 4.57
CA TRP A 68 10.27 -1.84 4.21
C TRP A 68 10.40 -2.94 3.18
N SER A 69 10.00 -4.15 3.56
CA SER A 69 10.01 -5.33 2.70
C SER A 69 8.60 -5.71 2.28
N ILE A 70 8.48 -6.33 1.11
CA ILE A 70 7.22 -6.87 0.58
C ILE A 70 7.55 -8.22 -0.05
N HIS A 71 7.02 -9.30 0.53
CA HIS A 71 7.15 -10.67 -0.01
C HIS A 71 5.98 -11.03 -0.91
N ASP A 72 4.80 -10.48 -0.62
CA ASP A 72 3.60 -10.68 -1.44
C ASP A 72 2.78 -9.38 -1.46
N LEU A 73 2.17 -9.09 -2.61
CA LEU A 73 1.26 -7.97 -2.81
C LEU A 73 0.02 -8.48 -3.52
N ARG A 74 -1.14 -8.27 -2.90
CA ARG A 74 -2.45 -8.61 -3.50
C ARG A 74 -3.27 -7.35 -3.67
N VAL A 75 -3.91 -7.22 -4.83
CA VAL A 75 -4.93 -6.20 -5.08
C VAL A 75 -6.25 -6.91 -5.29
N LYS A 76 -7.22 -6.68 -4.41
CA LYS A 76 -8.57 -7.22 -4.53
C LYS A 76 -9.52 -6.12 -4.97
N GLY A 77 -9.86 -6.15 -6.27
CA GLY A 77 -10.93 -5.34 -6.84
C GLY A 77 -12.30 -5.97 -6.62
N LYS A 78 -13.34 -5.25 -7.04
CA LYS A 78 -14.65 -5.83 -7.37
C LYS A 78 -14.90 -5.54 -8.84
N GLU A 79 -15.45 -6.51 -9.54
CA GLU A 79 -16.03 -6.26 -10.85
C GLU A 79 -17.25 -5.33 -10.66
N LEU A 80 -17.38 -4.35 -11.55
CA LEU A 80 -18.49 -3.39 -11.53
C LEU A 80 -19.66 -3.96 -12.32
#